data_AF-A0A4V2K6M6-F1
#
_entry.id   AF-A0A4V2K6M6-F1
#
_cell.length_a   1.000
_cell.length_b   1.000
_cell.length_c   1.000
_cell.angle_alpha   90.00
_cell.angle_beta   90.00
_cell.angle_gamma   90.00
#
_symmetry.space_group_name_H-M   'P 1'
#
loop_
_entity.id
_entity.type
_entity.pdbx_description
1 polymer ?
#
loop_
_entity_poly.entity_id
_entity_poly.type
_entity_poly.pdbx_seq_one_letter_code
_entity_poly.pdbx_strand_id
1 'polypeptide(L)'
;MSISERTHIRWFPDEASEPTSTLVLTAHNRQFVDLRLVKPADPLAPFTCLDWGIGGRSVGILSHGEWIHDIDSRTENPDEKDEGDMHPHPELPNVILERGKMRHPESGEIREYEEGWKDLVILPVGGPETGRRTSVVLETAFDASDKSAVAGTRRGLIVRVGQFCQAILRDGPSIVVERWLWTADEGWKMLARIGEGAHLPCDLTWSGEALASGDHCSKEGIPWVVKEVRVW
;
A
#
# COMPACT_ATOMS: atom_id res chain seq x y z
N MET A 1 6.68 11.25 0.35
CA MET A 1 7.05 9.94 -0.22
C MET A 1 7.82 9.18 0.81
N SER A 2 7.44 7.94 1.06
CA SER A 2 8.12 7.05 1.99
C SER A 2 7.87 5.59 1.62
N ILE A 3 8.77 4.74 2.10
CA ILE A 3 8.60 3.29 2.16
C ILE A 3 8.74 2.96 3.65
N SER A 4 7.65 2.59 4.30
CA SER A 4 7.62 2.36 5.74
C SER A 4 7.32 0.89 6.01
N GLU A 5 8.26 0.20 6.65
CA GLU A 5 8.17 -1.21 7.04
C GLU A 5 7.74 -1.29 8.51
N ARG A 6 6.68 -2.03 8.81
CA ARG A 6 6.31 -2.25 10.21
C ARG A 6 7.24 -3.30 10.81
N THR A 7 7.88 -2.92 11.91
CA THR A 7 8.81 -3.77 12.67
C THR A 7 8.09 -4.59 13.74
N HIS A 8 7.01 -4.04 14.30
CA HIS A 8 6.15 -4.69 15.27
C HIS A 8 4.82 -3.95 15.41
N ILE A 9 3.82 -4.68 15.91
CA ILE A 9 2.61 -4.17 16.53
C ILE A 9 2.49 -4.76 17.94
N ARG A 10 1.99 -3.96 18.87
CA ARG A 10 1.67 -4.37 20.23
C ARG A 10 0.33 -3.80 20.62
N TRP A 11 -0.52 -4.63 21.22
CA TRP A 11 -1.74 -4.21 21.89
C TRP A 11 -1.49 -4.29 23.39
N PHE A 12 -1.70 -3.22 24.14
CA PHE A 12 -1.40 -3.27 25.58
C PHE A 12 -2.42 -4.12 26.34
N PRO A 13 -1.97 -5.02 27.26
CA PRO A 13 -0.60 -5.21 27.75
C PRO A 13 0.22 -6.31 27.04
N ASP A 14 -0.31 -6.94 25.99
CA ASP A 14 0.25 -8.09 25.27
C ASP A 14 1.68 -7.82 24.75
N GLU A 15 2.46 -8.86 24.44
CA GLU A 15 3.81 -8.68 23.90
C GLU A 15 3.80 -8.17 22.45
N ALA A 16 4.87 -7.45 22.06
CA ALA A 16 5.04 -7.01 20.68
C ALA A 16 5.27 -8.20 19.75
N SER A 17 4.66 -8.18 18.58
CA SER A 17 4.84 -9.21 17.55
C SER A 17 4.77 -8.59 16.15
N GLU A 18 5.25 -9.32 15.14
CA GLU A 18 5.11 -8.91 13.74
C GLU A 18 4.79 -10.13 12.86
N PRO A 19 3.54 -10.61 12.88
CA PRO A 19 3.14 -11.81 12.13
C PRO A 19 3.05 -11.56 10.62
N THR A 20 3.14 -10.30 10.18
CA THR A 20 3.00 -9.92 8.77
C THR A 20 4.28 -9.31 8.21
N SER A 21 4.43 -9.36 6.89
CA SER A 21 5.31 -8.49 6.12
C SER A 21 4.50 -7.25 5.75
N THR A 22 4.44 -6.29 6.67
CA THR A 22 3.70 -5.04 6.50
C THR A 22 4.57 -3.98 5.85
N LEU A 23 4.08 -3.40 4.77
CA LEU A 23 4.76 -2.35 4.02
C LEU A 23 3.75 -1.30 3.57
N VAL A 24 4.03 -0.04 3.88
CA VAL A 24 3.26 1.12 3.42
C VAL A 24 4.10 1.88 2.39
N LEU A 25 3.54 2.04 1.20
CA LEU A 25 4.10 2.92 0.19
C LEU A 25 3.28 4.19 0.14
N THR A 26 3.89 5.33 0.44
CA THR A 26 3.22 6.64 0.38
C THR A 26 3.86 7.46 -0.73
N ALA A 27 3.08 7.88 -1.71
CA ALA A 27 3.49 8.71 -2.83
C ALA A 27 3.68 10.19 -2.42
N HIS A 28 3.99 11.07 -3.37
CA HIS A 28 4.18 12.49 -3.04
C HIS A 28 2.85 13.21 -2.86
N ASN A 29 1.86 12.90 -3.69
CA ASN A 29 0.48 13.36 -3.57
C ASN A 29 -0.28 12.78 -2.36
N ARG A 30 0.43 12.19 -1.38
CA ARG A 30 -0.10 11.61 -0.13
C ARG A 30 -0.96 10.36 -0.29
N GLN A 31 -1.14 9.85 -1.50
CA GLN A 31 -1.78 8.55 -1.69
C GLN A 31 -0.89 7.42 -1.17
N PHE A 32 -1.49 6.40 -0.58
CA PHE A 32 -0.76 5.28 -0.04
C PHE A 32 -1.43 3.95 -0.32
N VAL A 33 -0.61 2.89 -0.30
CA VAL A 33 -1.07 1.51 -0.22
C VAL A 33 -0.34 0.84 0.95
N ASP A 34 -1.10 0.34 1.92
CA ASP A 34 -0.66 -0.50 3.04
C ASP A 34 -1.07 -1.94 2.73
N LEU A 35 -0.11 -2.86 2.63
CA LEU A 35 -0.39 -4.29 2.55
C LEU A 35 0.26 -5.02 3.73
N ARG A 36 -0.53 -5.80 4.44
CA ARG A 36 -0.12 -6.65 5.57
C ARG A 36 -0.22 -8.11 5.13
N LEU A 37 0.87 -8.65 4.58
CA LEU A 37 0.89 -10.03 4.09
C LEU A 37 1.28 -10.97 5.23
N VAL A 38 0.51 -12.03 5.48
CA VAL A 38 0.85 -12.99 6.55
C VAL A 38 2.16 -13.68 6.21
N LYS A 39 3.11 -13.67 7.15
CA LYS A 39 4.40 -14.36 6.96
C LYS A 39 4.16 -15.87 6.88
N PRO A 40 4.68 -16.55 5.85
CA PRO A 40 4.62 -18.00 5.80
C PRO A 40 5.48 -18.62 6.91
N ALA A 41 5.14 -19.85 7.31
CA ALA A 41 5.94 -20.61 8.27
C ALA A 41 7.35 -20.92 7.74
N ASP A 42 7.46 -21.17 6.43
CA ASP A 42 8.73 -21.25 5.71
C ASP A 42 9.04 -19.88 5.08
N PRO A 43 10.11 -19.17 5.50
CA PRO A 43 10.48 -17.87 4.94
C PRO A 43 10.76 -17.85 3.43
N LEU A 44 11.00 -19.02 2.82
CA LEU A 44 11.20 -19.15 1.37
C LEU A 44 9.89 -19.38 0.59
N ALA A 45 8.80 -19.68 1.28
CA ALA A 45 7.50 -19.87 0.65
C ALA A 45 6.91 -18.52 0.18
N PRO A 46 6.07 -18.52 -0.87
CA PRO A 46 5.41 -17.31 -1.33
C PRO A 46 4.37 -16.82 -0.33
N PHE A 47 4.10 -15.52 -0.35
CA PHE A 47 2.96 -14.95 0.38
C PHE A 47 1.65 -15.35 -0.30
N THR A 48 0.77 -16.01 0.45
CA THR A 48 -0.52 -16.52 -0.06
C THR A 48 -1.73 -15.96 0.68
N CYS A 49 -1.51 -15.20 1.76
CA CYS A 49 -2.58 -14.71 2.63
C CYS A 49 -2.39 -13.22 2.97
N LEU A 50 -3.48 -12.47 2.85
CA LEU A 50 -3.57 -11.04 3.18
C LEU A 50 -4.27 -10.94 4.53
N ASP A 51 -3.62 -10.30 5.51
CA ASP A 51 -4.25 -9.95 6.79
C ASP A 51 -5.14 -8.71 6.64
N TRP A 52 -4.58 -7.66 6.03
CA TRP A 52 -5.26 -6.41 5.74
C TRP A 52 -4.59 -5.70 4.56
N GLY A 53 -5.39 -5.15 3.65
CA GLY A 53 -4.93 -4.25 2.61
C GLY A 53 -5.75 -2.97 2.59
N ILE A 54 -5.07 -1.83 2.52
CA ILE A 54 -5.68 -0.51 2.53
C ILE A 54 -5.10 0.30 1.36
N GLY A 55 -5.96 1.01 0.64
CA GLY A 55 -5.58 2.03 -0.32
C GLY A 55 -6.28 3.34 0.03
N GLY A 56 -5.56 4.46 0.03
CA GLY A 56 -6.16 5.70 0.49
C GLY A 56 -5.25 6.91 0.45
N ARG A 57 -5.54 7.89 1.31
CA ARG A 57 -4.80 9.15 1.43
C ARG A 57 -4.38 9.40 2.87
N SER A 58 -3.11 9.76 3.04
CA SER A 58 -2.57 10.23 4.31
C SER A 58 -2.81 11.74 4.46
N VAL A 59 -3.28 12.15 5.63
CA VAL A 59 -3.39 13.55 6.04
C VAL A 59 -2.75 13.72 7.42
N GLY A 60 -2.59 14.97 7.87
CA GLY A 60 -1.97 15.28 9.16
C GLY A 60 -0.60 15.94 9.08
N ILE A 61 0.07 15.97 10.22
CA ILE A 61 1.36 16.64 10.48
C ILE A 61 2.41 15.64 10.97
N LEU A 62 3.66 16.07 11.14
CA LEU A 62 4.75 15.16 11.51
C LEU A 62 4.53 14.40 12.82
N SER A 63 3.78 14.97 13.77
CA SER A 63 3.51 14.37 15.08
C SER A 63 2.18 13.61 15.16
N HIS A 64 1.32 13.72 14.15
CA HIS A 64 -0.01 13.13 14.16
C HIS A 64 -0.44 12.79 12.73
N GLY A 65 -0.61 11.49 12.48
CA GLY A 65 -1.04 10.96 11.18
C GLY A 65 -2.50 10.57 11.21
N GLU A 66 -3.20 10.86 10.11
CA GLU A 66 -4.53 10.36 9.83
C GLU A 66 -4.50 9.63 8.47
N TRP A 67 -5.08 8.43 8.41
CA TRP A 67 -5.16 7.64 7.19
C TRP A 67 -6.62 7.45 6.80
N ILE A 68 -6.99 8.05 5.68
CA ILE A 68 -8.34 7.96 5.13
C ILE A 68 -8.38 6.76 4.18
N HIS A 69 -9.19 5.77 4.51
CA HIS A 69 -9.32 4.54 3.72
C HIS A 69 -10.30 4.79 2.56
N ASP A 70 -9.79 4.85 1.34
CA ASP A 70 -10.63 4.93 0.13
C ASP A 70 -10.96 3.51 -0.41
N ILE A 71 -10.15 2.51 -0.05
CA ILE A 71 -10.25 1.07 -0.32
C ILE A 71 -9.80 0.33 0.94
N ASP A 72 -10.59 -0.64 1.40
CA ASP A 72 -10.26 -1.50 2.54
C ASP A 72 -10.59 -2.95 2.19
N SER A 73 -9.71 -3.90 2.52
CA SER A 73 -9.97 -5.32 2.25
C SER A 73 -10.99 -5.96 3.19
N ARG A 74 -11.20 -5.41 4.39
CA ARG A 74 -12.08 -5.94 5.44
C ARG A 74 -13.50 -5.39 5.39
N THR A 75 -13.73 -4.27 4.70
CA THR A 75 -15.06 -3.65 4.57
C THR A 75 -15.30 -3.06 3.17
N GLU A 76 -16.56 -3.10 2.71
CA GLU A 76 -16.99 -2.41 1.47
C GLU A 76 -17.22 -0.91 1.68
N ASN A 77 -17.51 -0.50 2.91
CA ASN A 77 -17.80 0.88 3.29
C ASN A 77 -16.77 1.31 4.33
N PRO A 78 -15.59 1.78 3.88
CA PRO A 78 -14.59 2.34 4.78
C PRO A 78 -15.07 3.71 5.28
N ASP A 79 -15.79 3.70 6.40
CA ASP A 79 -16.10 4.92 7.17
C ASP A 79 -15.10 5.15 8.31
N GLU A 80 -14.20 4.20 8.53
CA GLU A 80 -13.17 4.27 9.56
C GLU A 80 -11.97 5.08 9.08
N LYS A 81 -11.48 5.94 9.98
CA LYS A 81 -10.19 6.61 9.87
C LYS A 81 -9.31 6.02 10.94
N ASP A 82 -8.10 5.62 10.55
CA ASP A 82 -7.06 5.32 11.51
C ASP A 82 -6.30 6.62 11.81
N GLU A 83 -6.00 6.86 13.09
CA GLU A 83 -5.22 8.01 13.54
C GLU A 83 -4.26 7.60 14.65
N GLY A 84 -3.08 8.22 14.65
CA GLY A 84 -2.02 7.87 15.57
C GLY A 84 -1.04 9.02 15.80
N ASP A 85 -0.53 9.09 17.03
CA ASP A 85 0.52 10.02 17.42
C ASP A 85 1.90 9.41 17.16
N MET A 86 2.76 10.21 16.53
CA MET A 86 4.09 9.80 16.09
C MET A 86 5.16 10.22 17.11
N HIS A 87 5.92 9.25 17.59
CA HIS A 87 7.00 9.45 18.54
C HIS A 87 8.31 8.86 18.00
N PRO A 88 9.47 9.52 18.18
CA PRO A 88 10.74 8.90 17.84
C PRO A 88 10.97 7.67 18.74
N HIS A 89 11.50 6.59 18.17
CA HIS A 89 11.92 5.45 18.97
C HIS A 89 13.12 5.84 19.85
N PRO A 90 13.14 5.49 21.15
CA PRO A 90 14.17 5.94 22.08
C PRO A 90 15.59 5.44 21.72
N GLU A 91 15.67 4.28 21.06
CA GLU A 91 16.95 3.62 20.77
C GLU A 91 17.27 3.47 19.27
N LEU A 92 16.27 3.63 18.39
CA LEU A 92 16.39 3.29 16.96
C LEU A 92 16.09 4.54 16.12
N PRO A 93 17.12 5.22 15.57
CA PRO A 93 16.96 6.56 15.00
C PRO A 93 16.12 6.62 13.72
N ASN A 94 15.92 5.48 13.05
CA ASN A 94 15.12 5.35 11.82
C ASN A 94 13.78 4.62 12.06
N VAL A 95 13.36 4.52 13.32
CA VAL A 95 12.07 3.94 13.71
C VAL A 95 11.22 5.01 14.39
N ILE A 96 9.97 5.11 13.95
CA ILE A 96 8.92 5.93 14.56
C ILE A 96 7.93 4.99 15.25
N LEU A 97 7.57 5.31 16.48
CA LEU A 97 6.50 4.67 17.22
C LEU A 97 5.20 5.43 16.95
N GLU A 98 4.24 4.76 16.34
CA GLU A 98 2.86 5.23 16.23
C GLU A 98 2.07 4.66 17.40
N ARG A 99 1.30 5.51 18.09
CA ARG A 99 0.43 5.09 19.19
C ARG A 99 -0.97 5.64 18.99
N GLY A 100 -1.96 4.82 19.29
CA GLY A 100 -3.36 5.20 19.18
C GLY A 100 -4.28 4.27 19.96
N LYS A 101 -5.58 4.40 19.70
CA LYS A 101 -6.61 3.52 20.24
C LYS A 101 -7.51 3.06 19.10
N MET A 102 -7.60 1.76 18.91
CA MET A 102 -8.46 1.18 17.88
C MET A 102 -9.09 -0.12 18.38
N ARG A 103 -10.00 -0.69 17.59
CA ARG A 103 -10.65 -1.96 17.91
C ARG A 103 -9.67 -3.13 17.76
N HIS A 104 -9.44 -3.85 18.84
CA HIS A 104 -8.63 -5.07 18.83
C HIS A 104 -9.28 -6.13 17.93
N PRO A 105 -8.54 -6.74 16.98
CA PRO A 105 -9.12 -7.60 15.95
C PRO A 105 -9.78 -8.87 16.51
N GLU A 106 -9.25 -9.45 17.59
CA GLU A 106 -9.79 -10.71 18.14
C GLU A 106 -10.88 -10.50 19.18
N SER A 107 -10.73 -9.48 20.05
CA SER A 107 -11.64 -9.26 21.18
C SER A 107 -12.74 -8.25 20.86
N GLY A 108 -12.57 -7.42 19.82
CA GLY A 108 -13.50 -6.35 19.47
C GLY A 108 -13.51 -5.17 20.45
N GLU A 109 -12.68 -5.18 21.49
CA GLU A 109 -12.56 -4.09 22.46
C GLU A 109 -11.71 -2.95 21.92
N ILE A 110 -12.02 -1.71 22.29
CA ILE A 110 -11.11 -0.59 22.01
C ILE A 110 -9.91 -0.70 22.95
N ARG A 111 -8.71 -0.82 22.40
CA ARG A 111 -7.45 -0.96 23.14
C ARG A 111 -6.41 0.02 22.64
N GLU A 112 -5.48 0.35 23.53
CA GLU A 112 -4.26 1.07 23.16
C GLU A 112 -3.35 0.16 22.36
N TYR A 113 -2.79 0.70 21.28
CA TYR A 113 -1.82 0.02 20.44
C TYR A 113 -0.54 0.85 20.27
N GLU A 114 0.53 0.16 19.92
CA GLU A 114 1.78 0.74 19.46
C GLU A 114 2.24 -0.01 18.20
N GLU A 115 2.62 0.71 17.17
CA GLU A 115 3.27 0.18 15.98
C GLU A 115 4.65 0.82 15.79
N GLY A 116 5.67 0.01 15.52
CA GLY A 116 7.00 0.51 15.20
C GLY A 116 7.22 0.54 13.69
N TRP A 117 7.41 1.71 13.11
CA TRP A 117 7.58 1.93 11.68
C TRP A 117 9.02 2.32 11.33
N LYS A 118 9.68 1.49 10.52
CA LYS A 118 11.03 1.73 10.03
C LYS A 118 10.99 2.35 8.63
N ASP A 119 11.63 3.49 8.47
CA ASP A 119 11.78 4.11 7.16
C ASP A 119 12.88 3.45 6.35
N LEU A 120 12.53 2.99 5.15
CA LEU A 120 13.46 2.38 4.20
C LEU A 120 13.97 3.42 3.19
N VAL A 121 15.22 3.23 2.78
CA VAL A 121 15.84 4.08 1.75
C VAL A 121 15.18 3.81 0.39
N ILE A 122 14.77 4.89 -0.27
CA ILE A 122 14.25 4.85 -1.64
C ILE A 122 15.44 4.74 -2.61
N LEU A 123 15.51 3.63 -3.35
CA LEU A 123 16.59 3.36 -4.30
C LEU A 123 16.25 3.91 -5.71
N PRO A 124 17.25 4.42 -6.45
CA PRO A 124 17.07 4.93 -7.81
C PRO A 124 17.13 3.80 -8.86
N VAL A 125 16.18 2.85 -8.77
CA VAL A 125 16.22 1.58 -9.51
C VAL A 125 14.87 1.21 -10.12
N GLY A 126 14.90 0.32 -11.12
CA GLY A 126 13.71 -0.22 -11.78
C GLY A 126 12.88 0.79 -12.54
N GLY A 127 13.35 2.03 -12.70
CA GLY A 127 12.66 3.12 -13.41
C GLY A 127 13.10 3.24 -14.87
N PRO A 128 12.34 3.99 -15.69
CA PRO A 128 12.73 4.29 -17.07
C PRO A 128 13.99 5.17 -17.15
N GLU A 129 14.21 6.03 -16.14
CA GLU A 129 15.39 6.88 -16.03
C GLU A 129 16.43 6.24 -15.10
N THR A 130 17.55 5.80 -15.68
CA THR A 130 18.65 5.18 -14.91
C THR A 130 19.23 6.18 -13.89
N GLY A 131 19.39 5.73 -12.65
CA GLY A 131 20.00 6.52 -11.57
C GLY A 131 19.07 7.58 -10.95
N ARG A 132 17.78 7.59 -11.32
CA ARG A 132 16.76 8.46 -10.73
C ARG A 132 15.80 7.67 -9.86
N ARG A 133 15.29 8.29 -8.80
CA ARG A 133 14.19 7.72 -8.00
C ARG A 133 12.88 8.02 -8.70
N THR A 134 11.94 7.08 -8.63
CA THR A 134 10.66 7.17 -9.31
C THR A 134 9.52 6.86 -8.35
N SER A 135 8.44 7.64 -8.45
CA SER A 135 7.17 7.39 -7.79
C SER A 135 6.06 7.49 -8.83
N VAL A 136 5.17 6.52 -8.87
CA VAL A 136 4.05 6.48 -9.81
C VAL A 136 2.78 6.09 -9.07
N VAL A 137 1.68 6.77 -9.36
CA VAL A 137 0.36 6.45 -8.81
C VAL A 137 -0.64 6.24 -9.93
N LEU A 138 -1.38 5.14 -9.90
CA LEU A 138 -2.52 4.90 -10.77
C LEU A 138 -3.76 4.63 -9.92
N GLU A 139 -4.90 5.14 -10.36
CA GLU A 139 -6.21 4.82 -9.82
C GLU A 139 -7.08 4.22 -10.90
N THR A 140 -8.06 3.39 -10.53
CA THR A 140 -9.13 3.03 -11.46
C THR A 140 -9.87 4.28 -11.92
N ALA A 141 -10.04 4.44 -13.22
CA ALA A 141 -10.84 5.53 -13.76
C ALA A 141 -12.33 5.19 -13.65
N PHE A 142 -13.15 6.16 -13.25
CA PHE A 142 -14.60 6.01 -13.32
C PHE A 142 -15.08 6.43 -14.71
N ASP A 143 -15.70 5.52 -15.45
CA ASP A 143 -16.45 5.87 -16.65
C ASP A 143 -17.89 6.20 -16.25
N ALA A 144 -18.22 7.49 -16.21
CA ALA A 144 -19.57 7.96 -15.90
C ALA A 144 -20.62 7.51 -16.93
N SER A 145 -20.22 7.00 -18.09
CA SER A 145 -21.09 6.43 -19.11
C SER A 145 -21.36 4.94 -18.92
N ASP A 146 -20.59 4.25 -18.07
CA ASP A 146 -20.81 2.85 -17.74
C ASP A 146 -21.98 2.70 -16.76
N LYS A 147 -23.16 2.48 -17.31
CA LYS A 147 -24.40 2.25 -16.56
C LYS A 147 -24.45 0.89 -15.86
N SER A 148 -23.49 -0.01 -16.11
CA SER A 148 -23.37 -1.32 -15.47
C SER A 148 -22.50 -1.28 -14.22
N ALA A 149 -21.54 -0.34 -14.16
CA ALA A 149 -20.84 0.00 -12.95
C ALA A 149 -21.79 0.73 -12.00
N VAL A 150 -22.17 0.09 -10.90
CA VAL A 150 -22.69 0.84 -9.76
C VAL A 150 -21.58 1.80 -9.35
N ALA A 151 -21.81 3.10 -9.55
CA ALA A 151 -20.80 4.12 -9.30
C ALA A 151 -20.16 3.93 -7.92
N GLY A 152 -18.86 3.65 -7.89
CA GLY A 152 -18.09 3.51 -6.65
C GLY A 152 -17.86 2.09 -6.13
N THR A 153 -18.34 1.02 -6.78
CA THR A 153 -18.13 -0.38 -6.31
C THR A 153 -16.79 -0.99 -6.72
N ARG A 154 -16.18 -0.48 -7.79
CA ARG A 154 -14.84 -0.87 -8.23
C ARG A 154 -13.86 0.26 -7.97
N ARG A 155 -12.86 0.00 -7.13
CA ARG A 155 -11.81 0.97 -6.77
C ARG A 155 -10.48 0.26 -6.73
N GLY A 156 -9.51 0.77 -7.46
CA GLY A 156 -8.14 0.28 -7.42
C GLY A 156 -7.15 1.40 -7.27
N LEU A 157 -6.05 1.11 -6.59
CA LEU A 157 -4.94 2.01 -6.35
C LEU A 157 -3.62 1.24 -6.51
N ILE A 158 -2.71 1.80 -7.30
CA ILE A 158 -1.35 1.32 -7.49
C ILE A 158 -0.41 2.43 -7.05
N VAL A 159 0.53 2.11 -6.17
CA VAL A 159 1.59 3.02 -5.75
C VAL A 159 2.92 2.32 -5.94
N ARG A 160 3.77 2.92 -6.78
CA ARG A 160 5.20 2.60 -6.87
C ARG A 160 6.00 3.67 -6.16
N VAL A 161 6.97 3.27 -5.34
CA VAL A 161 8.01 4.15 -4.78
C VAL A 161 9.36 3.43 -4.86
N GLY A 162 10.27 3.96 -5.68
CA GLY A 162 11.60 3.38 -5.91
C GLY A 162 11.53 1.93 -6.37
N GLN A 163 12.09 1.06 -5.53
CA GLN A 163 12.22 -0.39 -5.72
C GLN A 163 10.97 -1.19 -5.37
N PHE A 164 9.90 -0.58 -4.85
CA PHE A 164 8.67 -1.29 -4.51
C PHE A 164 7.48 -0.77 -5.31
N CYS A 165 6.54 -1.67 -5.60
CA CYS A 165 5.22 -1.34 -6.09
C CYS A 165 4.17 -2.19 -5.38
N GLN A 166 3.11 -1.56 -4.89
CA GLN A 166 1.97 -2.24 -4.29
C GLN A 166 0.69 -1.80 -4.99
N ALA A 167 -0.23 -2.75 -5.09
CA ALA A 167 -1.51 -2.53 -5.71
C ALA A 167 -2.61 -3.20 -4.91
N ILE A 168 -3.76 -2.54 -4.84
CA ILE A 168 -5.00 -3.07 -4.28
C ILE A 168 -6.15 -2.72 -5.23
N LEU A 169 -7.00 -3.69 -5.51
CA LEU A 169 -8.24 -3.54 -6.26
C LEU A 169 -9.36 -4.19 -5.46
N ARG A 170 -10.41 -3.41 -5.22
CA ARG A 170 -11.70 -3.89 -4.77
C ARG A 170 -12.69 -3.85 -5.92
N ASP A 171 -13.37 -4.97 -6.14
CA ASP A 171 -14.45 -5.10 -7.12
C ASP A 171 -15.65 -5.78 -6.44
N GLY A 172 -16.53 -4.95 -5.85
CA GLY A 172 -17.58 -5.43 -4.95
C GLY A 172 -17.00 -6.18 -3.74
N PRO A 173 -17.33 -7.47 -3.53
CA PRO A 173 -16.78 -8.26 -2.43
C PRO A 173 -15.36 -8.78 -2.70
N SER A 174 -14.90 -8.74 -3.96
CA SER A 174 -13.61 -9.31 -4.36
C SER A 174 -12.48 -8.34 -4.09
N ILE A 175 -11.37 -8.87 -3.58
CA ILE A 175 -10.12 -8.14 -3.35
C ILE A 175 -9.00 -8.83 -4.12
N VAL A 176 -8.22 -8.03 -4.85
CA VAL A 176 -6.97 -8.46 -5.47
C VAL A 176 -5.86 -7.52 -5.01
N VAL A 177 -4.73 -8.08 -4.57
CA VAL A 177 -3.54 -7.31 -4.21
C VAL A 177 -2.31 -7.86 -4.91
N GLU A 178 -1.38 -6.97 -5.23
CA GLU A 178 -0.06 -7.34 -5.72
C GLU A 178 1.04 -6.57 -4.98
N ARG A 179 2.15 -7.25 -4.69
CA ARG A 179 3.39 -6.62 -4.21
C ARG A 179 4.52 -7.02 -5.13
N TRP A 180 5.28 -6.03 -5.56
CA TRP A 180 6.44 -6.17 -6.43
C TRP A 180 7.67 -5.55 -5.79
N LEU A 181 8.82 -6.17 -6.02
CA LEU A 181 10.14 -5.70 -5.60
C LEU A 181 11.10 -5.75 -6.77
N TRP A 182 11.86 -4.68 -6.96
CA TRP A 182 13.01 -4.68 -7.84
C TRP A 182 14.25 -5.21 -7.12
N THR A 183 15.00 -6.09 -7.78
CA THR A 183 16.30 -6.60 -7.34
C THR A 183 17.34 -6.38 -8.44
N ALA A 184 18.62 -6.27 -8.05
CA ALA A 184 19.71 -6.11 -9.02
C ALA A 184 19.86 -7.32 -9.95
N ASP A 185 19.58 -8.52 -9.44
CA ASP A 185 19.82 -9.78 -10.15
C ASP A 185 18.68 -10.15 -11.09
N GLU A 186 17.42 -9.97 -10.66
CA GLU A 186 16.23 -10.43 -11.40
C GLU A 186 15.39 -9.27 -11.97
N GLY A 187 15.69 -8.02 -11.61
CA GLY A 187 14.80 -6.88 -11.91
C GLY A 187 13.51 -6.95 -11.10
N TRP A 188 12.38 -6.60 -11.72
CA TRP A 188 11.06 -6.60 -11.06
C TRP A 188 10.52 -8.01 -10.88
N LYS A 189 10.25 -8.37 -9.62
CA LYS A 189 9.68 -9.65 -9.22
C LYS A 189 8.39 -9.45 -8.45
N MET A 190 7.38 -10.23 -8.79
CA MET A 190 6.15 -10.32 -8.00
C MET A 190 6.45 -11.12 -6.74
N LEU A 191 6.34 -10.47 -5.57
CA LEU A 191 6.49 -11.10 -4.27
C LEU A 191 5.18 -11.73 -3.79
N ALA A 192 4.06 -11.12 -4.14
CA ALA A 192 2.74 -11.60 -3.75
C ALA A 192 1.70 -11.23 -4.81
N ARG A 193 0.77 -12.15 -5.04
CA ARG A 193 -0.50 -11.92 -5.71
C ARG A 193 -1.55 -12.74 -4.99
N ILE A 194 -2.55 -12.06 -4.42
CA ILE A 194 -3.59 -12.68 -3.59
C ILE A 194 -4.94 -12.17 -4.07
N GLY A 195 -5.92 -13.07 -4.14
CA GLY A 195 -7.25 -12.80 -4.67
C GLY A 195 -7.47 -13.39 -6.06
N GLU A 196 -8.74 -13.69 -6.37
CA GLU A 196 -9.15 -14.08 -7.72
C GLU A 196 -9.52 -12.84 -8.54
N GLY A 197 -9.25 -12.87 -9.84
CA GLY A 197 -9.61 -11.79 -10.76
C GLY A 197 -8.42 -11.24 -11.54
N ALA A 198 -8.54 -9.98 -11.95
CA ALA A 198 -7.67 -9.39 -12.96
C ALA A 198 -6.23 -9.15 -12.47
N HIS A 199 -5.27 -9.22 -13.39
CA HIS A 199 -3.94 -8.67 -13.15
C HIS A 199 -3.99 -7.14 -13.14
N LEU A 200 -3.21 -6.55 -12.24
CA LEU A 200 -3.16 -5.10 -12.09
C LEU A 200 -2.03 -4.55 -12.99
N PRO A 201 -2.19 -3.35 -13.59
CA PRO A 201 -1.18 -2.77 -14.49
C PRO A 201 0.04 -2.19 -13.74
N CYS A 202 0.59 -2.95 -12.78
CA CYS A 202 1.78 -2.54 -12.03
C CYS A 202 2.98 -2.36 -12.97
N ASP A 203 3.07 -3.19 -14.01
CA ASP A 203 4.11 -3.19 -15.03
C ASP A 203 4.27 -1.86 -15.76
N LEU A 204 3.17 -1.13 -15.97
CA LEU A 204 3.22 0.21 -16.55
C LEU A 204 4.10 1.15 -15.75
N THR A 205 4.14 1.00 -14.42
CA THR A 205 4.94 1.90 -13.58
C THR A 205 6.45 1.78 -13.84
N TRP A 206 6.92 0.77 -14.58
CA TRP A 206 8.32 0.57 -14.98
C TRP A 206 8.53 0.14 -16.44
N SER A 207 7.51 0.23 -17.31
CA SER A 207 7.56 -0.34 -18.68
C SER A 207 8.54 0.34 -19.64
N GLY A 208 9.12 1.49 -19.27
CA GLY A 208 9.97 2.29 -20.14
C GLY A 208 9.20 3.27 -21.04
N GLU A 209 7.88 3.12 -21.11
CA GLU A 209 7.00 4.06 -21.81
C GLU A 209 6.95 5.40 -21.08
N ALA A 210 6.89 6.49 -21.84
CA ALA A 210 6.73 7.82 -21.26
C ALA A 210 5.33 7.95 -20.66
N LEU A 211 5.23 7.75 -19.35
CA LEU A 211 4.01 8.00 -18.58
C LEU A 211 3.96 9.45 -18.11
N ALA A 212 2.78 10.06 -18.24
CA ALA A 212 2.46 11.37 -17.73
C ALA A 212 1.20 11.31 -16.85
N SER A 213 1.09 12.26 -15.92
CA SER A 213 -0.15 12.46 -15.16
C SER A 213 -1.31 12.76 -16.12
N GLY A 214 -2.42 12.07 -15.94
CA GLY A 214 -3.61 12.16 -16.80
C GLY A 214 -3.66 11.12 -17.91
N ASP A 215 -2.59 10.34 -18.12
CA ASP A 215 -2.63 9.23 -19.09
C ASP A 215 -3.63 8.17 -18.66
N HIS A 216 -4.32 7.58 -19.64
CA HIS A 216 -5.29 6.52 -19.44
C HIS A 216 -4.76 5.21 -20.01
N CYS A 217 -5.03 4.12 -19.30
CA CYS A 217 -4.76 2.77 -19.76
C CYS A 217 -5.89 1.82 -19.36
N SER A 218 -5.88 0.61 -19.89
CA SER A 218 -6.82 -0.43 -19.52
C SER A 218 -6.07 -1.75 -19.37
N LYS A 219 -6.38 -2.50 -18.33
CA LYS A 219 -5.87 -3.85 -18.10
C LYS A 219 -7.06 -4.75 -17.83
N GLU A 220 -7.23 -5.77 -18.67
CA GLU A 220 -8.34 -6.73 -18.58
C GLU A 220 -9.73 -6.07 -18.50
N GLY A 221 -9.93 -4.99 -19.26
CA GLY A 221 -11.18 -4.24 -19.30
C GLY A 221 -11.41 -3.30 -18.11
N ILE A 222 -10.49 -3.22 -17.16
CA ILE A 222 -10.54 -2.25 -16.05
C ILE A 222 -9.79 -0.99 -16.50
N PRO A 223 -10.45 0.17 -16.59
CA PRO A 223 -9.79 1.42 -16.95
C PRO A 223 -9.03 2.00 -15.74
N TRP A 224 -7.85 2.57 -16.02
CA TRP A 224 -6.99 3.22 -15.04
C TRP A 224 -6.56 4.59 -15.56
N VAL A 225 -6.22 5.48 -14.63
CA VAL A 225 -5.68 6.80 -14.90
C VAL A 225 -4.42 7.02 -14.05
N VAL A 226 -3.38 7.56 -14.67
CA VAL A 226 -2.14 7.94 -14.00
C VAL A 226 -2.37 9.23 -13.23
N LYS A 227 -2.21 9.20 -11.91
CA LYS A 227 -2.46 10.33 -11.00
C LYS A 227 -1.22 11.15 -10.70
N GLU A 228 -0.07 10.49 -10.68
CA GLU A 228 1.21 11.11 -10.40
C GLU A 228 2.31 10.31 -11.10
N VAL A 229 3.22 11.02 -11.75
CA VAL A 229 4.54 10.50 -12.12
C VAL A 229 5.55 11.49 -11.57
N ARG A 230 6.43 11.03 -10.68
CA ARG A 230 7.48 11.85 -10.10
C ARG A 230 8.83 11.17 -10.24
N VAL A 231 9.77 11.89 -10.85
CA VAL A 231 11.17 11.46 -10.98
C VAL A 231 12.07 12.48 -10.29
N TRP A 232 12.97 12.04 -9.42
CA TRP A 232 13.90 12.91 -8.69
C TRP A 232 15.30 12.31 -8.57
#